data_AF-A0A2N2M7U9-F1
#
_entry.id   AF-A0A2N2M7U9-F1
#
_cell.length_a   1.000
_cell.length_b   1.000
_cell.length_c   1.000
_cell.angle_alpha   90.00
_cell.angle_beta   90.00
_cell.angle_gamma   90.00
#
_symmetry.space_group_name_H-M   'P 1'
#
loop_
_entity.id
_entity.type
_entity.pdbx_description
1 polymer ?
#
loop_
_entity_poly.entity_id
_entity_poly.type
_entity_poly.pdbx_seq_one_letter_code
_entity_poly.pdbx_strand_id
1 'polypeptide(L)'
;MPNNLLQWEAMRLARSKGCDVYDLWGAPDVFDESDSMFGVFRFKEGLGATVIRTVGAWDFPVKPVLYFIYQQVLPRFLDFTRFLRRSKLQQEVR
;
A
#
# COMPACT_ATOMS: atom_id res chain seq x y z
N MET A 1 14.51 -19.60 0.83
CA MET A 1 13.78 -18.78 -0.17
C MET A 1 14.54 -17.48 -0.41
N PRO A 2 14.71 -17.02 -1.66
CA PRO A 2 15.54 -15.84 -2.00
C PRO A 2 15.16 -14.56 -1.24
N ASN A 3 13.87 -14.32 -1.02
CA ASN A 3 13.39 -13.12 -0.32
C ASN A 3 13.85 -13.02 1.13
N ASN A 4 13.94 -14.15 1.86
CA ASN A 4 14.38 -14.14 3.26
C ASN A 4 15.85 -13.72 3.36
N LEU A 5 16.71 -14.24 2.48
CA LEU A 5 18.13 -13.90 2.45
C LEU A 5 18.34 -12.43 2.08
N LEU A 6 17.60 -11.95 1.08
CA LEU A 6 17.64 -10.54 0.69
C LEU A 6 17.31 -9.62 1.87
N GLN A 7 16.21 -9.88 2.59
CA GLN A 7 15.82 -9.07 3.74
C GLN A 7 16.83 -9.16 4.88
N TRP A 8 17.40 -10.34 5.14
CA TRP A 8 18.43 -10.52 6.16
C TRP A 8 19.70 -9.70 5.87
N GLU A 9 20.21 -9.76 4.64
CA GLU A 9 21.38 -8.96 4.24
C GLU A 9 21.08 -7.45 4.28
N ALA A 10 19.85 -7.03 3.93
CA ALA A 10 19.42 -5.65 4.08
C ALA A 10 19.41 -5.19 5.56
N MET A 11 18.91 -6.03 6.48
CA MET A 11 18.93 -5.74 7.93
C MET A 11 20.36 -5.66 8.46
N ARG A 12 21.25 -6.57 8.05
CA ARG A 12 22.68 -6.53 8.41
C ARG A 12 23.36 -5.25 7.92
N LEU A 13 23.07 -4.83 6.69
CA LEU A 13 23.57 -3.59 6.12
C LEU A 13 23.04 -2.35 6.85
N ALA A 14 21.75 -2.32 7.21
CA ALA A 14 21.19 -1.24 8.01
C ALA A 14 21.90 -1.16 9.38
N ARG A 15 22.12 -2.31 10.03
CA ARG A 15 22.81 -2.37 11.31
C ARG A 15 24.27 -1.93 11.21
N SER A 16 25.00 -2.30 10.15
CA SER A 16 26.39 -1.87 9.96
C SER A 16 26.52 -0.36 9.72
N LYS A 17 25.45 0.28 9.26
CA LYS A 17 25.33 1.75 9.15
C LYS A 17 24.88 2.44 10.44
N GLY A 18 24.71 1.71 11.53
CA GLY A 18 24.28 2.25 12.82
C GLY A 18 22.79 2.51 12.94
N CYS A 19 21.96 1.93 12.07
CA CYS A 19 20.50 2.02 12.23
C CYS A 19 20.03 1.12 13.39
N ASP A 20 19.07 1.63 14.17
CA ASP A 20 18.43 0.88 15.26
C ASP A 20 17.08 0.28 14.86
N VAL A 21 16.46 0.82 13.79
CA VAL A 21 15.16 0.37 13.29
C VAL A 21 15.29 0.01 11.81
N TYR A 22 14.71 -1.14 11.45
CA TYR A 22 14.53 -1.56 10.07
C TYR A 22 13.03 -1.59 9.75
N ASP A 23 12.57 -0.60 8.99
CA ASP A 23 11.17 -0.45 8.63
C ASP A 23 10.83 -1.33 7.41
N LEU A 24 9.90 -2.27 7.59
CA LEU A 24 9.39 -3.17 6.55
C LEU A 24 8.21 -2.57 5.76
N TRP A 25 7.81 -1.34 6.07
CA TRP A 25 6.73 -0.59 5.42
C TRP A 25 5.36 -1.28 5.53
N GLY A 26 4.38 -0.78 4.78
CA GLY A 26 2.94 -1.03 4.85
C GLY A 26 2.48 -2.41 5.33
N ALA A 27 1.46 -2.39 6.17
CA ALA A 27 0.73 -3.55 6.66
C ALA A 27 -0.68 -3.56 6.06
N PRO A 28 -1.39 -4.70 6.08
CA PRO A 28 -2.81 -4.74 5.75
C PRO A 28 -3.63 -3.88 6.71
N ASP A 29 -4.80 -3.45 6.26
CA ASP A 29 -5.78 -2.79 7.14
C ASP A 29 -6.53 -3.81 8.01
N VAL A 30 -6.70 -5.03 7.48
CA VAL A 30 -7.34 -6.16 8.16
C VAL A 30 -6.33 -7.31 8.28
N PHE A 31 -6.04 -7.74 9.50
CA PHE A 31 -5.01 -8.75 9.79
C PHE A 31 -5.53 -10.18 9.69
N ASP A 32 -6.24 -10.51 8.61
CA ASP A 32 -6.73 -11.86 8.30
C ASP A 32 -6.63 -12.18 6.80
N GLU A 33 -6.94 -13.42 6.44
CA GLU A 33 -6.80 -13.96 5.07
C GLU A 33 -7.70 -13.28 4.02
N SER A 34 -8.67 -12.46 4.44
CA SER A 34 -9.51 -11.70 3.50
C SER A 34 -8.76 -10.53 2.85
N ASP A 35 -7.69 -10.04 3.48
CA ASP A 35 -6.87 -8.97 2.93
C ASP A 35 -5.82 -9.52 1.95
N SER A 36 -5.76 -8.94 0.75
CA SER A 36 -4.76 -9.28 -0.28
C SER A 36 -3.31 -9.18 0.20
N MET A 37 -3.02 -8.38 1.23
CA MET A 37 -1.69 -8.19 1.81
C MET A 37 -1.39 -9.18 2.95
N PHE A 38 -2.30 -10.10 3.31
CA PHE A 38 -2.11 -11.01 4.44
C PHE A 38 -0.85 -11.88 4.29
N GLY A 39 -0.57 -12.41 3.10
CA GLY A 39 0.65 -13.19 2.85
C GLY A 39 1.93 -12.38 3.06
N VAL A 40 1.92 -11.10 2.64
CA VAL A 40 3.04 -10.16 2.85
C VAL A 40 3.20 -9.85 4.34
N PHE A 41 2.10 -9.70 5.07
CA PHE A 41 2.11 -9.52 6.52
C PHE A 41 2.72 -10.73 7.24
N ARG A 42 2.27 -11.96 6.92
CA ARG A 42 2.83 -13.19 7.50
C ARG A 42 4.33 -13.33 7.25
N PHE A 43 4.80 -12.95 6.06
CA PHE A 43 6.22 -12.91 5.74
C PHE A 43 6.99 -11.95 6.67
N LYS A 44 6.47 -10.73 6.87
CA LYS A 44 7.08 -9.72 7.74
C LYS A 44 7.07 -10.15 9.21
N GLU A 45 5.97 -10.72 9.68
CA GLU A 45 5.87 -11.27 11.03
C GLU A 45 6.92 -12.37 11.27
N GLY A 46 7.16 -13.24 10.27
CA GLY A 46 8.21 -14.26 10.31
C GLY A 46 9.64 -13.69 10.41
N LEU A 47 9.85 -12.41 10.14
CA LEU A 47 11.12 -11.70 10.32
C LEU A 47 11.25 -11.03 11.70
N GLY A 48 10.26 -11.20 12.59
CA GLY A 48 10.20 -10.53 13.89
C GLY A 48 9.69 -9.09 13.84
N ALA A 49 8.96 -8.71 12.79
CA ALA A 49 8.40 -7.37 12.65
C ALA A 49 7.34 -7.08 13.73
N THR A 50 7.24 -5.82 14.14
CA THR A 50 6.17 -5.32 15.01
C THR A 50 5.29 -4.35 14.22
N VAL A 51 3.96 -4.45 14.37
CA VAL A 51 3.01 -3.54 13.73
C VAL A 51 2.96 -2.22 14.48
N ILE A 52 3.13 -1.11 13.76
CA ILE A 52 2.98 0.24 14.30
C ILE A 52 1.87 0.95 13.52
N ARG A 53 0.83 1.40 14.21
CA ARG A 53 -0.25 2.20 13.62
C ARG A 53 0.04 3.68 13.88
N THR A 54 0.25 4.43 12.81
CA THR A 54 0.47 5.88 12.87
C THR A 54 -0.86 6.63 12.71
N VAL A 55 -0.82 7.96 12.86
CA VAL A 55 -1.99 8.84 12.71
C VAL A 55 -2.55 8.89 11.29
N GLY A 56 -1.87 8.27 10.32
CA GLY A 56 -2.25 8.32 8.91
C GLY A 56 -1.98 9.67 8.26
N ALA A 57 -2.53 9.85 7.05
CA ALA A 57 -2.45 11.11 6.32
C ALA A 57 -3.58 12.06 6.75
N TRP A 58 -3.27 13.36 6.85
CA TRP A 58 -4.21 14.42 7.20
C TRP A 58 -4.17 15.48 6.11
N ASP A 59 -5.34 15.84 5.59
CA ASP A 59 -5.47 16.85 4.54
C ASP A 59 -5.95 18.19 5.13
N PHE A 60 -5.32 19.28 4.72
CA PHE A 60 -5.77 20.64 5.01
C PHE A 60 -6.28 21.31 3.73
N PRO A 61 -7.61 21.30 3.47
CA PRO A 61 -8.15 21.81 2.22
C PRO A 61 -8.25 23.34 2.22
N VAL A 62 -7.23 24.02 1.69
CA VAL A 62 -7.19 25.49 1.53
C VAL A 62 -8.39 26.02 0.73
N LYS A 63 -8.88 25.23 -0.24
CA LYS A 63 -10.09 25.53 -1.03
C LYS A 63 -11.08 24.36 -0.90
N PRO A 64 -12.00 24.40 0.08
CA PRO A 64 -12.87 23.26 0.40
C PRO A 64 -13.69 22.75 -0.78
N VAL A 65 -14.22 23.66 -1.60
CA VAL A 65 -15.05 23.31 -2.76
C VAL A 65 -14.25 22.57 -3.83
N LEU A 66 -13.05 23.04 -4.18
CA LEU A 66 -12.21 22.37 -5.18
C LEU A 66 -11.71 21.01 -4.67
N TYR A 67 -11.34 20.93 -3.40
CA TYR A 67 -10.93 19.68 -2.77
C TYR A 67 -12.08 18.66 -2.78
N PHE A 68 -13.31 19.09 -2.47
CA PHE A 68 -14.48 18.23 -2.58
C PHE A 68 -14.69 17.70 -4.00
N ILE A 69 -14.63 18.57 -5.02
CA ILE A 69 -14.76 18.14 -6.43
C ILE A 69 -13.69 17.10 -6.77
N TYR A 70 -12.45 17.33 -6.37
CA TYR A 70 -11.34 16.42 -6.64
C TYR A 70 -11.50 15.06 -5.93
N GLN A 71 -11.86 15.06 -4.65
CA GLN A 71 -11.98 13.83 -3.85
C GLN A 71 -13.25 13.03 -4.16
N GLN A 72 -14.34 13.71 -4.52
CA GLN A 72 -15.67 13.09 -4.61
C GLN A 72 -16.20 12.99 -6.04
N VAL A 73 -16.05 14.05 -6.84
CA VAL A 73 -16.66 14.10 -8.19
C VAL A 73 -15.77 13.42 -9.22
N LEU A 74 -14.46 13.71 -9.20
CA LEU A 74 -13.53 13.20 -10.21
C LEU A 74 -13.43 11.67 -10.22
N PRO A 75 -13.27 10.95 -9.09
CA PRO A 75 -13.17 9.48 -9.12
C PRO A 75 -14.43 8.83 -9.68
N ARG A 76 -15.61 9.30 -9.27
CA ARG A 76 -16.90 8.79 -9.79
C ARG A 76 -17.05 9.02 -11.28
N PHE A 77 -16.61 10.18 -11.78
CA PHE A 77 -16.60 10.46 -13.21
C PHE A 77 -15.63 9.53 -13.96
N LEU A 78 -14.42 9.33 -13.43
CA LEU A 78 -13.44 8.41 -14.01
C LEU A 78 -13.98 6.97 -14.02
N ASP A 79 -14.62 6.52 -12.95
CA ASP A 79 -15.22 5.17 -12.87
C ASP A 79 -16.36 5.00 -13.86
N PHE A 80 -17.18 6.03 -14.05
CA PHE A 80 -18.21 6.04 -15.10
C PHE A 80 -17.59 5.91 -16.50
N THR A 81 -16.53 6.68 -16.80
CA THR A 81 -15.85 6.57 -18.10
C THR A 81 -15.17 5.21 -18.31
N ARG A 82 -14.60 4.62 -17.25
CA ARG A 82 -14.03 3.27 -17.27
C ARG A 82 -15.11 2.21 -17.52
N PHE A 83 -16.28 2.35 -16.91
CA PHE A 83 -17.42 1.47 -17.14
C PHE A 83 -17.87 1.50 -18.61
N LEU A 84 -18.01 2.70 -19.19
CA LEU A 84 -18.37 2.86 -20.60
C LEU A 84 -17.31 2.29 -21.56
N ARG A 85 -16.01 2.38 -21.21
CA ARG A 85 -14.91 1.85 -22.03
C ARG A 85 -14.59 0.38 -21.80
N ARG A 86 -15.24 -0.28 -20.83
CA ARG A 86 -14.95 -1.67 -20.44
C ARG A 86 -15.08 -2.66 -21.61
N SER A 87 -16.06 -2.43 -22.50
CA SER A 87 -16.28 -3.27 -23.69
C SER A 87 -15.20 -3.13 -24.77
N LYS A 88 -14.53 -1.96 -24.86
CA LYS A 88 -13.40 -1.74 -25.79
C LYS A 88 -12.10 -2.35 -25.24
N LEU A 89 -11.86 -2.23 -23.94
CA LEU A 89 -10.65 -2.80 -23.29
C LEU A 89 -10.62 -4.33 -23.34
N GLN A 90 -11.78 -5.00 -23.25
CA GLN A 90 -11.85 -6.46 -23.40
C GLN A 90 -11.55 -6.97 -24.81
N GLN A 91 -11.70 -6.12 -25.84
CA GLN A 91 -11.32 -6.45 -27.22
C GLN A 91 -9.81 -6.28 -27.47
N GLU A 92 -9.09 -5.45 -26.72
CA GLU A 92 -7.64 -5.21 -26.89
C GLU A 92 -6.75 -6.22 -26.16
N VAL A 93 -7.27 -6.90 -25.12
CA VAL A 93 -6.51 -7.90 -24.32
C VAL A 93 -6.61 -9.32 -24.92
N ARG A 94 -7.39 -9.50 -25.99
CA ARG A 94 -7.61 -10.78 -26.67
C ARG A 94 -6.78 -10.86 -27.95
#